data_AF-A0A7S3AR80-F1
#
_entry.id   AF-A0A7S3AR80-F1
#
_cell.length_a   1.000
_cell.length_b   1.000
_cell.length_c   1.000
_cell.angle_alpha   90.00
_cell.angle_beta   90.00
_cell.angle_gamma   90.00
#
_symmetry.space_group_name_H-M   'P 1'
#
loop_
_entity.id
_entity.type
_entity.pdbx_description
1 polymer ?
#
loop_
_entity_poly.entity_id
_entity_poly.type
_entity_poly.pdbx_seq_one_letter_code
_entity_poly.pdbx_strand_id
1 'polypeptide(L)'
;MLIVNKLAVHELPAPSFVLLAQVTCSCAAVKLCGLLGFIEVDELEWPKLKAFFFVSIAFLACIFANIMILKHCNVETFIVFRASTPLVIGVADWIFLGRELPNKRSLFAMLSLMVGAGLYVHFDGDFNVNGYMWVAAWYVIFSFDQLYIKFTVDNVQVRSNWGRVFYTNLWATIVLLGMTAYLEPNILANTKWGFKNMTALGVSCAIGVAMSYFAFLCRAAVSATSFTVIGNVCKILTVLINLSIWSKHASPTGIACLFVCLAAAGTYQQAPKRADSVPSEVARTPLVTCKSDEGDDEEMK
;
A
#
# COMPACT_ATOMS: atom_id res chain seq x y z
N MET A 1 -8.56 -5.58 -6.36
CA MET A 1 -8.42 -4.27 -7.05
C MET A 1 -7.97 -4.40 -8.51
N LEU A 2 -6.86 -5.06 -8.83
CA LEU A 2 -6.33 -5.09 -10.21
C LEU A 2 -7.32 -5.59 -11.28
N ILE A 3 -8.03 -6.70 -10.99
CA ILE A 3 -9.06 -7.24 -11.90
C ILE A 3 -10.21 -6.23 -12.09
N VAL A 4 -10.69 -5.65 -10.99
CA VAL A 4 -11.80 -4.69 -11.02
C VAL A 4 -11.41 -3.39 -11.71
N ASN A 5 -10.19 -2.90 -11.52
CA ASN A 5 -9.67 -1.75 -12.27
C ASN A 5 -9.58 -2.04 -13.76
N LYS A 6 -9.16 -3.24 -14.15
CA LYS A 6 -9.13 -3.65 -15.56
C LYS A 6 -10.54 -3.65 -16.17
N LEU A 7 -11.53 -4.17 -15.45
CA LEU A 7 -12.93 -4.16 -15.86
C LEU A 7 -13.50 -2.73 -15.92
N ALA A 8 -13.23 -1.90 -14.91
CA ALA A 8 -13.70 -0.52 -14.87
C ALA A 8 -13.12 0.31 -16.02
N VAL A 9 -11.83 0.16 -16.34
CA VAL A 9 -11.18 0.86 -17.47
C VAL A 9 -11.65 0.32 -18.83
N HIS A 10 -12.04 -0.95 -18.92
CA HIS A 10 -12.62 -1.51 -20.13
C HIS A 10 -14.01 -0.91 -20.43
N GLU A 11 -14.87 -0.81 -19.41
CA GLU A 11 -16.21 -0.23 -19.56
C GLU A 11 -16.21 1.31 -19.60
N LEU A 12 -15.21 1.93 -19.00
CA LEU A 12 -15.00 3.38 -18.96
C LEU A 12 -13.52 3.68 -19.24
N PRO A 13 -13.14 4.00 -20.50
CA PRO A 13 -11.75 4.20 -20.92
C PRO A 13 -11.15 5.54 -20.44
N ALA A 14 -11.42 5.92 -19.20
CA ALA A 14 -10.97 7.13 -18.52
C ALA A 14 -10.28 6.73 -17.19
N PRO A 15 -9.04 6.16 -17.24
CA PRO A 15 -8.34 5.68 -16.05
C PRO A 15 -8.07 6.77 -15.01
N SER A 16 -7.82 8.02 -15.41
CA SER A 16 -7.61 9.11 -14.44
C SER A 16 -8.90 9.45 -13.70
N PHE A 17 -10.04 9.45 -14.41
CA PHE A 17 -11.35 9.61 -13.80
C PHE A 17 -11.73 8.45 -12.88
N VAL A 18 -11.44 7.20 -13.25
CA VAL A 18 -11.69 6.04 -12.37
C VAL A 18 -10.92 6.19 -11.05
N LEU A 19 -9.65 6.60 -11.11
CA LEU A 19 -8.86 6.85 -9.90
C LEU A 19 -9.41 8.03 -9.09
N LEU A 20 -9.80 9.13 -9.74
CA LEU A 20 -10.45 10.28 -9.10
C LEU A 20 -11.72 9.84 -8.35
N ALA A 21 -12.58 9.05 -8.99
CA ALA A 21 -13.80 8.54 -8.39
C ALA A 21 -13.50 7.65 -7.17
N GLN A 22 -12.48 6.79 -7.23
CA GLN A 22 -12.07 5.93 -6.11
C GLN A 22 -11.60 6.73 -4.90
N VAL A 23 -10.73 7.73 -5.10
CA VAL A 23 -10.22 8.56 -3.98
C VAL A 23 -11.31 9.48 -3.44
N THR A 24 -12.17 10.02 -4.31
CA THR A 24 -13.31 10.85 -3.90
C THR A 24 -14.31 10.04 -3.10
N CYS A 25 -14.64 8.83 -3.57
CA CYS A 25 -15.53 7.90 -2.86
C CYS A 25 -14.94 7.50 -1.51
N SER A 26 -13.63 7.27 -1.42
CA SER A 26 -12.96 6.98 -0.15
C SER A 26 -13.10 8.15 0.83
N CYS A 27 -12.90 9.38 0.37
CA CYS A 27 -13.09 10.59 1.17
C CYS A 27 -14.55 10.76 1.63
N ALA A 28 -15.50 10.57 0.71
CA ALA A 28 -16.94 10.66 0.99
C ALA A 28 -17.40 9.57 1.97
N ALA A 29 -16.96 8.32 1.78
CA ALA A 29 -17.28 7.20 2.65
C ALA A 29 -16.82 7.45 4.08
N VAL A 30 -15.59 7.94 4.28
CA VAL A 30 -15.11 8.29 5.62
C VAL A 30 -15.95 9.41 6.24
N LYS A 31 -16.24 10.47 5.49
CA LYS A 31 -17.04 11.59 6.01
C LYS A 31 -18.47 11.16 6.36
N LEU A 32 -19.13 10.37 5.50
CA LEU A 32 -20.48 9.87 5.73
C LEU A 32 -20.54 8.92 6.92
N CYS A 33 -19.63 7.94 7.01
CA CYS A 33 -19.58 7.03 8.14
C CYS A 33 -19.23 7.75 9.46
N GLY A 34 -18.42 8.81 9.40
CA GLY A 34 -18.12 9.66 10.54
C GLY A 34 -19.33 10.48 11.02
N LEU A 35 -20.11 11.05 10.09
CA LEU A 35 -21.36 11.77 10.42
C LEU A 35 -22.43 10.83 11.00
N LEU A 36 -22.46 9.58 10.55
CA LEU A 36 -23.36 8.55 11.08
C LEU A 36 -22.88 7.96 12.42
N GLY A 37 -21.72 8.38 12.92
CA GLY A 37 -21.15 7.91 14.19
C GLY A 37 -20.62 6.47 14.16
N PHE A 38 -20.49 5.85 12.98
CA PHE A 38 -19.96 4.49 12.84
C PHE A 38 -18.45 4.43 13.00
N ILE A 39 -17.75 5.54 12.79
CA ILE A 39 -16.28 5.61 12.86
C ILE A 39 -15.84 6.93 13.50
N GLU A 40 -14.74 6.87 14.25
CA GLU A 40 -14.05 8.08 14.70
C GLU A 40 -13.25 8.68 13.55
N VAL A 41 -13.60 9.91 13.18
CA VAL A 41 -12.89 10.70 12.16
C VAL A 41 -12.26 11.90 12.85
N ASP A 42 -10.98 12.13 12.58
CA ASP A 42 -10.31 13.35 13.03
C ASP A 42 -11.00 14.60 12.45
N GLU A 43 -11.12 15.64 13.27
CA GLU A 43 -11.44 16.97 12.77
C GLU A 43 -10.35 17.43 11.79
N LEU A 44 -10.75 18.27 10.82
CA LEU A 44 -9.83 18.73 9.78
C LEU A 44 -8.82 19.72 10.37
N GLU A 45 -7.62 19.23 10.67
CA GLU A 45 -6.54 20.05 11.22
C GLU A 45 -5.50 20.36 10.13
N TRP A 46 -5.15 21.64 10.01
CA TRP A 46 -4.20 22.09 8.98
C TRP A 46 -2.80 21.45 9.10
N PRO A 47 -2.22 21.26 10.31
CA PRO A 47 -0.93 20.59 10.47
C PRO A 47 -0.93 19.14 9.96
N LYS A 48 -1.97 18.37 10.29
CA LYS A 48 -2.14 16.98 9.83
C LYS A 48 -2.28 16.95 8.31
N LEU A 49 -3.15 17.80 7.76
CA LEU A 49 -3.38 17.88 6.33
C LEU A 49 -2.10 18.27 5.57
N LYS A 50 -1.26 19.19 6.08
CA LYS A 50 0.05 19.50 5.47
C LYS A 50 1.01 18.31 5.47
N ALA A 51 1.03 17.50 6.52
CA ALA A 51 1.89 16.31 6.58
C ALA A 51 1.50 15.23 5.56
N PHE A 52 0.20 15.06 5.29
CA PHE A 52 -0.29 14.09 4.29
C PHE A 52 -0.26 14.61 2.84
N PHE A 53 0.07 15.89 2.62
CA PHE A 53 0.20 16.45 1.27
C PHE A 53 1.29 15.73 0.47
N PHE A 54 2.51 15.66 1.02
CA PHE A 54 3.64 15.01 0.34
C PHE A 54 3.44 13.50 0.16
N VAL A 55 2.74 12.84 1.10
CA VAL A 55 2.29 11.45 0.93
C VAL A 55 1.47 11.29 -0.35
N SER A 56 0.52 12.20 -0.57
CA SER A 56 -0.40 12.11 -1.70
C SER A 56 0.30 12.41 -3.03
N ILE A 57 1.21 13.38 -3.05
CA ILE A 57 2.01 13.69 -4.23
C ILE A 57 2.96 12.54 -4.59
N ALA A 58 3.66 11.97 -3.61
CA ALA A 58 4.54 10.82 -3.83
C ALA A 58 3.77 9.60 -4.35
N PHE A 59 2.59 9.33 -3.79
CA PHE A 59 1.70 8.26 -4.24
C PHE A 59 1.29 8.43 -5.71
N LEU A 60 0.84 9.64 -6.10
CA LEU A 60 0.44 9.92 -7.48
C LEU A 60 1.64 9.88 -8.45
N ALA A 61 2.79 10.42 -8.05
CA ALA A 61 4.02 10.34 -8.83
C ALA A 61 4.47 8.89 -9.03
N CYS A 62 4.33 8.05 -8.00
CA CYS A 62 4.62 6.63 -8.07
C CYS A 62 3.69 5.90 -9.05
N ILE A 63 2.39 6.21 -9.05
CA ILE A 63 1.44 5.67 -10.02
C ILE A 63 1.83 6.10 -11.44
N PHE A 64 2.11 7.38 -11.65
CA PHE A 64 2.49 7.91 -12.95
C PHE A 64 3.77 7.27 -13.50
N ALA A 65 4.83 7.20 -12.67
CA ALA A 65 6.08 6.59 -13.07
C ALA A 65 5.91 5.08 -13.36
N ASN A 66 5.03 4.39 -12.63
CA ASN A 66 4.67 2.99 -12.92
C ASN A 66 4.00 2.85 -14.30
N ILE A 67 3.04 3.72 -14.62
CA ILE A 67 2.40 3.75 -15.95
C ILE A 67 3.44 4.00 -17.05
N MET A 68 4.38 4.92 -16.83
CA MET A 68 5.43 5.21 -17.80
C MET A 68 6.39 4.03 -18.00
N ILE A 69 6.72 3.29 -16.94
CA ILE A 69 7.47 2.03 -17.08
C ILE A 69 6.70 1.05 -17.96
N LEU A 70 5.42 0.81 -17.67
CA LEU A 70 4.63 -0.15 -18.43
C LEU A 70 4.41 0.23 -19.91
N LYS A 71 4.60 1.51 -20.27
CA LYS A 71 4.58 1.98 -21.66
C LYS A 71 5.86 1.71 -22.43
N HIS A 72 7.01 1.60 -21.75
CA HIS A 72 8.32 1.49 -22.40
C HIS A 72 9.00 0.14 -22.13
N CYS A 73 8.76 -0.47 -20.96
CA CYS A 73 9.32 -1.73 -20.49
C CYS A 73 8.24 -2.82 -20.34
N ASN A 74 8.67 -4.07 -20.39
CA ASN A 74 7.82 -5.21 -20.09
C ASN A 74 7.51 -5.30 -18.59
N VAL A 75 6.33 -5.85 -18.26
CA VAL A 75 5.86 -6.06 -16.88
C VAL A 75 6.83 -6.95 -16.08
N GLU A 76 7.38 -7.99 -16.71
CA GLU A 76 8.34 -8.92 -16.13
C GLU A 76 9.62 -8.23 -15.67
N THR A 77 10.21 -7.40 -16.54
CA THR A 77 11.40 -6.60 -16.19
C THR A 77 11.13 -5.71 -14.98
N PHE A 78 9.96 -5.08 -14.93
CA PHE A 78 9.56 -4.27 -13.78
C PHE A 78 9.40 -5.08 -12.49
N ILE A 79 8.92 -6.34 -12.57
CA ILE A 79 8.81 -7.23 -11.41
C ILE A 79 10.17 -7.48 -10.76
N VAL A 80 11.24 -7.66 -11.55
CA VAL A 80 12.61 -7.90 -11.02
C VAL A 80 13.12 -6.69 -10.24
N PHE A 81 13.03 -5.49 -10.83
CA PHE A 81 13.44 -4.27 -10.12
C PHE A 81 12.59 -4.01 -8.90
N ARG A 82 11.29 -4.29 -8.96
CA ARG A 82 10.41 -4.17 -7.81
C ARG A 82 10.79 -5.18 -6.71
N ALA A 83 11.16 -6.40 -7.08
CA ALA A 83 11.59 -7.46 -6.16
C ALA A 83 12.85 -7.08 -5.35
N SER A 84 13.72 -6.22 -5.88
CA SER A 84 14.89 -5.72 -5.14
C SER A 84 14.61 -4.55 -4.19
N THR A 85 13.44 -3.89 -4.30
CA THR A 85 13.09 -2.73 -3.44
C THR A 85 13.16 -2.98 -1.92
N PRO A 86 12.80 -4.17 -1.38
CA PRO A 86 12.93 -4.43 0.06
C PRO A 86 14.37 -4.32 0.57
N LEU A 87 15.38 -4.62 -0.26
CA LEU A 87 16.79 -4.52 0.15
C LEU A 87 17.17 -3.05 0.43
N VAL A 88 16.79 -2.16 -0.48
CA VAL A 88 17.08 -0.73 -0.36
C VAL A 88 16.26 -0.10 0.76
N ILE A 89 14.96 -0.44 0.84
CA ILE A 89 14.08 0.07 1.90
C ILE A 89 14.51 -0.49 3.26
N GLY A 90 15.05 -1.72 3.34
CA GLY A 90 15.62 -2.28 4.57
C GLY A 90 16.81 -1.49 5.11
N VAL A 91 17.72 -1.06 4.23
CA VAL A 91 18.83 -0.16 4.62
C VAL A 91 18.29 1.22 4.99
N ALA A 92 17.30 1.73 4.27
CA ALA A 92 16.70 3.02 4.56
C ALA A 92 15.86 3.03 5.87
N ASP A 93 15.19 1.93 6.21
CA ASP A 93 14.51 1.73 7.52
C ASP A 93 15.53 1.85 8.67
N TRP A 94 16.75 1.35 8.47
CA TRP A 94 17.86 1.49 9.41
C TRP A 94 18.36 2.95 9.49
N ILE A 95 18.51 3.65 8.36
CA ILE A 95 19.01 5.05 8.36
C ILE A 95 17.97 6.04 8.90
N PHE A 96 16.74 6.01 8.41
CA PHE A 96 15.75 7.08 8.61
C PHE A 96 14.67 6.78 9.66
N LEU A 97 14.39 5.51 9.93
CA LEU A 97 13.28 5.08 10.81
C LEU A 97 13.77 4.41 12.10
N GLY A 98 15.08 4.44 12.37
CA GLY A 98 15.67 3.97 13.63
C GLY A 98 15.54 2.46 13.86
N ARG A 99 15.35 1.66 12.80
CA ARG A 99 15.26 0.20 12.93
C ARG A 99 16.63 -0.47 12.99
N GLU A 100 16.65 -1.70 13.46
CA GLU A 100 17.83 -2.57 13.33
C GLU A 100 17.98 -3.08 11.89
N LEU A 101 19.19 -3.51 11.53
CA LEU A 101 19.40 -4.16 10.24
C LEU A 101 18.64 -5.49 10.20
N PRO A 102 18.20 -5.93 9.00
CA PRO A 102 17.60 -7.24 8.83
C PRO A 102 18.55 -8.34 9.33
N ASN A 103 18.00 -9.32 10.07
CA ASN A 103 18.77 -10.51 10.43
C ASN A 103 19.18 -11.29 9.17
N LYS A 104 20.16 -12.21 9.30
CA LYS A 104 20.66 -13.01 8.17
C LYS A 104 19.54 -13.77 7.44
N ARG A 105 18.52 -14.23 8.17
CA ARG A 105 17.33 -14.91 7.63
C ARG A 105 16.51 -13.98 6.72
N SER A 106 16.21 -12.76 7.17
CA SER A 106 15.44 -11.77 6.41
C SER A 106 16.23 -11.23 5.23
N LEU A 107 17.54 -11.06 5.38
CA LEU A 107 18.42 -10.73 4.25
C LEU A 107 18.37 -11.83 3.19
N PHE A 108 18.51 -13.09 3.60
CA PHE A 108 18.39 -14.24 2.71
C PHE A 108 17.01 -14.29 2.04
N ALA A 109 15.92 -14.08 2.79
CA ALA A 109 14.57 -14.04 2.26
C ALA A 109 14.40 -12.97 1.15
N MET A 110 14.92 -11.76 1.38
CA MET A 110 14.86 -10.68 0.38
C MET A 110 15.74 -10.96 -0.84
N LEU A 111 16.94 -11.54 -0.65
CA LEU A 111 17.81 -11.95 -1.74
C LEU A 111 17.18 -13.09 -2.56
N SER A 112 16.62 -14.10 -1.91
CA SER A 112 15.92 -15.20 -2.57
C SER A 112 14.70 -14.70 -3.35
N LEU A 113 13.98 -13.70 -2.85
CA LEU A 113 12.88 -13.05 -3.56
C LEU A 113 13.36 -12.33 -4.83
N MET A 114 14.49 -11.63 -4.76
CA MET A 114 15.11 -10.98 -5.92
C MET A 114 15.61 -12.00 -6.95
N VAL A 115 16.31 -13.05 -6.49
CA VAL A 115 16.84 -14.12 -7.36
C VAL A 115 15.70 -14.89 -8.02
N GLY A 116 14.67 -15.28 -7.29
CA GLY A 116 13.54 -16.01 -7.85
C GLY A 116 12.75 -15.19 -8.87
N ALA A 117 12.60 -13.87 -8.64
CA ALA A 117 12.00 -12.97 -9.63
C ALA A 117 12.87 -12.86 -10.89
N GLY A 118 14.20 -12.77 -10.74
CA GLY A 118 15.15 -12.77 -11.85
C GLY A 118 15.12 -14.06 -12.66
N LEU A 119 15.10 -15.22 -12.00
CA LEU A 119 14.99 -16.52 -12.65
C LEU A 119 13.65 -16.69 -13.38
N TYR A 120 12.55 -16.24 -12.80
CA TYR A 120 11.25 -16.22 -13.48
C TYR A 120 11.33 -15.44 -14.80
N VAL A 121 11.90 -14.23 -14.79
CA VAL A 121 12.06 -13.47 -16.04
C VAL A 121 13.02 -14.12 -17.00
N HIS A 122 14.06 -14.81 -16.53
CA HIS A 122 14.98 -15.51 -17.41
C HIS A 122 14.33 -16.68 -18.16
N PHE A 123 13.44 -17.43 -17.51
CA PHE A 123 12.80 -18.61 -18.10
C PHE A 123 11.48 -18.31 -18.82
N ASP A 124 10.75 -17.28 -18.39
CA ASP A 124 9.37 -17.03 -18.82
C ASP A 124 9.12 -15.62 -19.32
N GLY A 125 10.13 -14.76 -19.27
CA GLY A 125 9.96 -13.37 -19.63
C GLY A 125 10.95 -12.83 -20.64
N ASP A 126 10.53 -11.76 -21.30
CA ASP A 126 11.39 -11.01 -22.20
C ASP A 126 11.99 -9.83 -21.43
N PHE A 127 13.31 -9.86 -21.27
CA PHE A 127 14.04 -8.76 -20.65
C PHE A 127 14.14 -7.58 -21.62
N ASN A 128 13.27 -6.59 -21.45
CA ASN A 128 13.26 -5.37 -22.26
C ASN A 128 13.42 -4.16 -21.34
N VAL A 129 14.53 -3.46 -21.57
CA VAL A 129 15.02 -2.40 -20.69
C VAL A 129 14.99 -1.01 -21.31
N ASN A 130 14.21 -0.87 -22.39
CA ASN A 130 13.83 0.41 -22.95
C ASN A 130 13.02 1.20 -21.92
N GLY A 131 13.69 1.98 -21.08
CA GLY A 131 13.04 2.70 -19.98
C GLY A 131 13.76 2.58 -18.63
N TYR A 132 15.02 2.15 -18.60
CA TYR A 132 15.86 2.19 -17.39
C TYR A 132 15.78 3.53 -16.64
N MET A 133 15.71 4.66 -17.35
CA MET A 133 15.55 5.97 -16.73
C MET A 133 14.22 6.07 -15.93
N TRP A 134 13.12 5.58 -16.49
CA TRP A 134 11.82 5.54 -15.81
C TRP A 134 11.80 4.53 -14.67
N VAL A 135 12.47 3.39 -14.83
CA VAL A 135 12.66 2.41 -13.74
C VAL A 135 13.44 3.03 -12.59
N ALA A 136 14.55 3.70 -12.87
CA ALA A 136 15.36 4.37 -11.87
C ALA A 136 14.59 5.50 -11.17
N ALA A 137 13.89 6.34 -11.94
CA ALA A 137 13.04 7.41 -11.40
C ALA A 137 11.94 6.85 -10.50
N TRP A 138 11.23 5.82 -10.96
CA TRP A 138 10.22 5.14 -10.16
C TRP A 138 10.82 4.53 -8.90
N TYR A 139 12.00 3.93 -8.96
CA TYR A 139 12.64 3.28 -7.82
C TYR A 139 12.91 4.29 -6.69
N VAL A 140 13.40 5.48 -7.05
CA VAL A 140 13.63 6.59 -6.11
C VAL A 140 12.30 7.10 -5.54
N ILE A 141 11.33 7.39 -6.40
CA ILE A 141 10.01 7.88 -5.99
C ILE A 141 9.30 6.87 -5.08
N PHE A 142 9.33 5.59 -5.43
CA PHE A 142 8.71 4.51 -4.66
C PHE A 142 9.40 4.30 -3.31
N SER A 143 10.73 4.37 -3.26
CA SER A 143 11.47 4.27 -2.00
C SER A 143 11.13 5.43 -1.07
N PHE A 144 11.11 6.66 -1.60
CA PHE A 144 10.65 7.83 -0.86
C PHE A 144 9.20 7.68 -0.39
N ASP A 145 8.29 7.24 -1.26
CA ASP A 145 6.88 7.01 -0.94
C ASP A 145 6.71 6.04 0.23
N GLN A 146 7.36 4.86 0.20
CA GLN A 146 7.23 3.89 1.28
C GLN A 146 7.78 4.40 2.62
N LEU A 147 8.93 5.08 2.59
CA LEU A 147 9.56 5.62 3.80
C LEU A 147 8.78 6.81 4.36
N TYR A 148 8.38 7.75 3.52
CA TYR A 148 7.68 8.96 3.93
C TYR A 148 6.29 8.63 4.46
N ILE A 149 5.54 7.73 3.81
CA ILE A 149 4.26 7.28 4.36
C ILE A 149 4.47 6.64 5.73
N LYS A 150 5.49 5.79 5.89
CA LYS A 150 5.75 5.16 7.18
C LYS A 150 6.12 6.20 8.25
N PHE A 151 6.96 7.17 7.89
CA PHE A 151 7.30 8.29 8.76
C PHE A 151 6.06 9.08 9.19
N THR A 152 5.17 9.45 8.26
CA THR A 152 3.93 10.18 8.55
C THR A 152 2.99 9.34 9.42
N VAL A 153 2.86 8.04 9.14
CA VAL A 153 2.04 7.10 9.94
C VAL A 153 2.54 7.01 11.38
N ASP A 154 3.86 6.98 11.59
CA ASP A 154 4.44 6.81 12.94
C ASP A 154 4.53 8.15 13.72
N ASN A 155 4.64 9.30 13.05
CA ASN A 155 4.85 10.60 13.70
C ASN A 155 3.60 11.48 13.79
N VAL A 156 2.62 11.30 12.89
CA VAL A 156 1.38 12.08 12.91
C VAL A 156 0.33 11.32 13.70
N GLN A 157 0.01 11.87 14.88
CA GLN A 157 -1.07 11.36 15.72
C GLN A 157 -2.41 11.63 15.05
N VAL A 158 -3.17 10.57 14.80
CA VAL A 158 -4.53 10.60 14.25
C VAL A 158 -5.38 9.72 15.15
N ARG A 159 -6.63 10.11 15.39
CA ARG A 159 -7.55 9.33 16.24
C ARG A 159 -7.79 7.93 15.68
N SER A 160 -7.76 7.79 14.35
CA SER A 160 -8.06 6.53 13.67
C SER A 160 -7.32 6.40 12.34
N ASN A 161 -7.14 5.15 11.87
CA ASN A 161 -6.66 4.88 10.51
C ASN A 161 -7.58 5.49 9.44
N TRP A 162 -8.87 5.66 9.73
CA TRP A 162 -9.81 6.35 8.85
C TRP A 162 -9.43 7.82 8.62
N GLY A 163 -8.82 8.48 9.61
CA GLY A 163 -8.25 9.83 9.44
C GLY A 163 -7.16 9.85 8.37
N ARG A 164 -6.24 8.87 8.39
CA ARG A 164 -5.16 8.75 7.38
C ARG A 164 -5.72 8.56 5.98
N VAL A 165 -6.73 7.70 5.85
CA VAL A 165 -7.48 7.47 4.60
C VAL A 165 -8.09 8.78 4.11
N PHE A 166 -8.75 9.53 4.99
CA PHE A 166 -9.38 10.80 4.63
C PHE A 166 -8.34 11.85 4.16
N TYR A 167 -7.31 12.12 4.96
CA TYR A 167 -6.30 13.15 4.64
C TYR A 167 -5.57 12.88 3.33
N THR A 168 -5.16 11.62 3.08
CA THR A 168 -4.46 11.25 1.84
C THR A 168 -5.39 11.28 0.64
N ASN A 169 -6.60 10.71 0.75
CA ASN A 169 -7.52 10.69 -0.39
C ASN A 169 -8.09 12.08 -0.71
N LEU A 170 -8.21 12.98 0.28
CA LEU A 170 -8.63 14.36 0.04
C LEU A 170 -7.63 15.10 -0.84
N TRP A 171 -6.34 15.04 -0.52
CA TRP A 171 -5.30 15.64 -1.35
C TRP A 171 -5.19 14.97 -2.73
N ALA A 172 -5.26 13.64 -2.77
CA ALA A 172 -5.29 12.92 -4.03
C ALA A 172 -6.47 13.36 -4.91
N THR A 173 -7.64 13.60 -4.32
CA THR A 173 -8.84 14.10 -5.01
C THR A 173 -8.57 15.48 -5.61
N ILE A 174 -8.03 16.42 -4.84
CA ILE A 174 -7.75 17.79 -5.30
C ILE A 174 -6.80 17.77 -6.51
N VAL A 175 -5.72 17.00 -6.42
CA VAL A 175 -4.71 16.91 -7.49
C VAL A 175 -5.29 16.20 -8.73
N LEU A 176 -6.02 15.09 -8.53
CA LEU A 176 -6.61 14.32 -9.62
C LEU A 176 -7.75 15.05 -10.30
N LEU A 177 -8.47 15.94 -9.61
CA LEU A 177 -9.52 16.75 -10.21
C LEU A 177 -8.92 17.63 -11.34
N GLY A 178 -7.81 18.31 -11.05
CA GLY A 178 -7.09 19.10 -12.05
C GLY A 178 -6.51 18.25 -13.19
N MET A 179 -5.89 17.10 -12.85
CA MET A 179 -5.32 16.21 -13.87
C MET A 179 -6.38 15.60 -14.79
N THR A 180 -7.51 15.13 -14.24
CA THR A 180 -8.59 14.51 -15.02
C THR A 180 -9.24 15.52 -15.95
N ALA A 181 -9.46 16.76 -15.48
CA ALA A 181 -10.00 17.85 -16.30
C ALA A 181 -9.09 18.18 -17.51
N TYR A 182 -7.77 18.02 -17.35
CA TYR A 182 -6.81 18.25 -18.44
C TYR A 182 -6.65 17.04 -19.38
N LEU A 183 -6.57 15.83 -18.83
CA LEU A 183 -6.19 14.63 -19.58
C LEU A 183 -7.35 13.98 -20.35
N GLU A 184 -8.57 13.98 -19.79
CA GLU A 184 -9.69 13.17 -20.28
C GLU A 184 -11.01 13.93 -20.56
N PRO A 185 -11.02 15.25 -20.89
CA PRO A 185 -12.28 16.00 -21.02
C PRO A 185 -13.17 15.47 -22.14
N ASN A 186 -12.57 15.13 -23.29
CA ASN A 186 -13.31 14.63 -24.46
C ASN A 186 -13.84 13.20 -24.24
N ILE A 187 -13.13 12.38 -23.47
CA ILE A 187 -13.56 11.01 -23.19
C ILE A 187 -14.81 11.04 -22.30
N LEU A 188 -14.79 11.88 -21.27
CA LEU A 188 -15.93 12.04 -20.35
C LEU A 188 -17.15 12.66 -21.03
N ALA A 189 -16.96 13.66 -21.90
CA ALA A 189 -18.05 14.29 -22.65
C ALA A 189 -18.77 13.31 -23.59
N ASN A 190 -18.04 12.37 -24.19
CA ASN A 190 -18.59 11.39 -25.13
C ASN A 190 -19.02 10.08 -24.47
N THR A 191 -18.81 9.94 -23.15
CA THR A 191 -19.18 8.73 -22.42
C THR A 191 -20.70 8.65 -22.24
N LYS A 192 -21.31 7.57 -22.71
CA LYS A 192 -22.71 7.24 -22.42
C LYS A 192 -22.80 6.54 -21.07
N TRP A 193 -23.34 7.23 -20.07
CA TRP A 193 -23.57 6.66 -18.75
C TRP A 193 -24.70 5.63 -18.81
N GLY A 194 -24.40 4.40 -18.41
CA GLY A 194 -25.32 3.27 -18.43
C GLY A 194 -25.15 2.38 -17.21
N PHE A 195 -26.00 1.38 -17.07
CA PHE A 195 -25.95 0.51 -15.89
C PHE A 195 -24.60 -0.22 -15.73
N LYS A 196 -24.01 -0.67 -16.85
CA LYS A 196 -22.75 -1.43 -16.85
C LYS A 196 -21.55 -0.61 -16.35
N ASN A 197 -21.29 0.55 -16.94
CA ASN A 197 -20.15 1.38 -16.54
C ASN A 197 -20.31 1.95 -15.13
N MET A 198 -21.53 2.32 -14.73
CA MET A 198 -21.81 2.84 -13.40
C MET A 198 -21.67 1.76 -12.32
N THR A 199 -22.10 0.52 -12.61
CA THR A 199 -21.89 -0.62 -11.71
C THR A 199 -20.41 -0.98 -11.61
N ALA A 200 -19.70 -1.05 -12.74
CA ALA A 200 -18.26 -1.31 -12.74
C ALA A 200 -17.47 -0.25 -11.94
N LEU A 201 -17.82 1.03 -12.12
CA LEU A 201 -17.26 2.13 -11.36
C LEU A 201 -17.60 2.03 -9.87
N GLY A 202 -18.86 1.74 -9.50
CA GLY A 202 -19.30 1.58 -8.12
C GLY A 202 -18.56 0.46 -7.38
N VAL A 203 -18.43 -0.72 -8.01
CA VAL A 203 -17.66 -1.85 -7.45
C VAL A 203 -16.18 -1.48 -7.31
N SER A 204 -15.63 -0.78 -8.30
CA SER A 204 -14.25 -0.28 -8.28
C SER A 204 -14.00 0.70 -7.14
N CYS A 205 -14.93 1.62 -6.90
CA CYS A 205 -14.90 2.55 -5.77
C CYS A 205 -14.97 1.83 -4.42
N ALA A 206 -15.90 0.89 -4.25
CA ALA A 206 -16.06 0.13 -2.99
C ALA A 206 -14.77 -0.64 -2.63
N ILE A 207 -14.18 -1.33 -3.60
CA ILE A 207 -12.89 -2.02 -3.40
C ILE A 207 -11.74 -1.02 -3.22
N GLY A 208 -11.81 0.16 -3.85
CA GLY A 208 -10.88 1.27 -3.63
C GLY A 208 -10.87 1.76 -2.19
N VAL A 209 -12.04 1.96 -1.58
CA VAL A 209 -12.18 2.34 -0.15
C VAL A 209 -11.55 1.26 0.74
N ALA A 210 -11.91 0.00 0.52
CA ALA A 210 -11.36 -1.12 1.27
C ALA A 210 -9.84 -1.21 1.14
N MET A 211 -9.31 -1.10 -0.08
CA MET A 211 -7.87 -1.12 -0.36
C MET A 211 -7.15 0.03 0.37
N SER A 212 -7.70 1.25 0.33
CA SER A 212 -7.12 2.41 1.01
C SER A 212 -7.03 2.18 2.52
N TYR A 213 -8.12 1.72 3.13
CA TYR A 213 -8.18 1.42 4.56
C TYR A 213 -7.20 0.32 4.98
N PHE A 214 -7.27 -0.85 4.34
CA PHE A 214 -6.41 -1.99 4.69
C PHE A 214 -4.93 -1.70 4.42
N ALA A 215 -4.61 -0.87 3.42
CA ALA A 215 -3.24 -0.46 3.18
C ALA A 215 -2.69 0.40 4.34
N PHE A 216 -3.47 1.34 4.88
CA PHE A 216 -3.05 2.13 6.06
C PHE A 216 -3.03 1.29 7.33
N LEU A 217 -3.99 0.38 7.52
CA LEU A 217 -3.99 -0.55 8.64
C LEU A 217 -2.73 -1.41 8.63
N CYS A 218 -2.35 -1.95 7.48
CA CYS A 218 -1.13 -2.72 7.31
C CYS A 218 0.11 -1.86 7.61
N ARG A 219 0.23 -0.65 7.03
CA ARG A 219 1.36 0.26 7.28
C ARG A 219 1.49 0.69 8.74
N ALA A 220 0.38 0.76 9.47
CA ALA A 220 0.41 1.01 10.91
C ALA A 220 1.01 -0.17 11.69
N ALA A 221 0.68 -1.41 11.28
CA ALA A 221 1.12 -2.63 11.95
C ALA A 221 2.56 -3.06 11.61
N VAL A 222 3.06 -2.75 10.42
CA VAL A 222 4.35 -3.26 9.92
C VAL A 222 5.36 -2.16 9.57
N SER A 223 6.63 -2.53 9.38
CA SER A 223 7.69 -1.63 8.90
C SER A 223 7.54 -1.30 7.41
N ALA A 224 8.24 -0.27 6.91
CA ALA A 224 8.18 0.07 5.48
C ALA A 224 8.75 -1.07 4.62
N THR A 225 9.83 -1.71 5.06
CA THR A 225 10.39 -2.92 4.39
C THR A 225 9.38 -4.05 4.36
N SER A 226 8.73 -4.34 5.49
CA SER A 226 7.78 -5.45 5.60
C SER A 226 6.53 -5.20 4.75
N PHE A 227 6.03 -3.96 4.72
CA PHE A 227 4.96 -3.55 3.82
C PHE A 227 5.36 -3.74 2.34
N THR A 228 6.62 -3.44 2.00
CA THR A 228 7.15 -3.66 0.65
C THR A 228 7.23 -5.14 0.28
N VAL A 229 7.69 -6.00 1.21
CA VAL A 229 7.71 -7.46 1.01
C VAL A 229 6.29 -7.99 0.78
N ILE A 230 5.32 -7.59 1.61
CA ILE A 230 3.90 -7.95 1.42
C ILE A 230 3.41 -7.49 0.03
N GLY A 231 3.74 -6.26 -0.36
CA GLY A 231 3.40 -5.74 -1.68
C GLY A 231 3.99 -6.55 -2.84
N ASN A 232 5.21 -7.07 -2.69
CA ASN A 232 5.84 -7.95 -3.68
C ASN A 232 5.16 -9.32 -3.75
N VAL A 233 4.80 -9.90 -2.60
CA VAL A 233 4.00 -11.13 -2.52
C VAL A 233 2.66 -10.95 -3.24
N CYS A 234 1.92 -9.88 -2.97
CA CYS A 234 0.65 -9.60 -3.64
C CYS A 234 0.80 -9.48 -5.16
N LYS A 235 1.91 -8.89 -5.64
CA LYS A 235 2.19 -8.79 -7.07
C LYS A 235 2.47 -10.16 -7.69
N ILE A 236 3.30 -10.98 -7.06
CA ILE A 236 3.60 -12.35 -7.51
C ILE A 236 2.32 -13.20 -7.54
N LEU A 237 1.48 -13.12 -6.51
CA LEU A 237 0.18 -13.79 -6.49
C LEU A 237 -0.73 -13.33 -7.62
N THR A 238 -0.72 -12.02 -7.95
CA THR A 238 -1.49 -11.52 -9.09
C THR A 238 -0.99 -12.13 -10.40
N VAL A 239 0.33 -12.25 -10.59
CA VAL A 239 0.91 -12.88 -11.79
C VAL A 239 0.47 -14.35 -11.88
N LEU A 240 0.54 -15.10 -10.78
CA LEU A 240 0.07 -16.49 -10.73
C LEU A 240 -1.41 -16.60 -11.08
N ILE A 241 -2.27 -15.76 -10.51
CA ILE A 241 -3.72 -15.75 -10.84
C ILE A 241 -3.93 -15.43 -12.33
N ASN A 242 -3.18 -14.47 -12.87
CA ASN A 242 -3.26 -14.11 -14.27
C ASN A 242 -2.83 -15.27 -15.19
N LEU A 243 -1.79 -16.03 -14.82
CA LEU A 243 -1.38 -17.24 -15.55
C LEU A 243 -2.40 -18.38 -15.42
N SER A 244 -3.09 -18.50 -14.27
CA SER A 244 -4.14 -19.52 -14.09
C SER A 244 -5.42 -19.23 -14.87
N ILE A 245 -5.76 -17.95 -15.09
CA ILE A 245 -7.00 -17.56 -15.78
C ILE A 245 -6.81 -17.49 -17.31
N TRP A 246 -5.63 -17.08 -17.79
CA TRP A 246 -5.34 -16.97 -19.22
C TRP A 246 -4.51 -18.17 -19.70
N SER A 247 -4.91 -18.83 -20.78
CA SER A 247 -4.29 -20.04 -21.34
C SER A 247 -2.86 -19.88 -21.91
N LYS A 248 -2.19 -18.75 -21.66
CA LYS A 248 -0.76 -18.58 -21.89
C LYS A 248 -0.02 -19.21 -20.70
N HIS A 249 0.33 -20.47 -20.84
CA HIS A 249 1.03 -21.21 -19.80
C HIS A 249 2.47 -20.74 -19.75
N ALA A 250 2.86 -20.08 -18.65
CA ALA A 250 4.26 -19.96 -18.30
C ALA A 250 4.88 -21.36 -18.16
N SER A 251 6.14 -21.49 -18.47
CA SER A 251 6.95 -22.68 -18.27
C SER A 251 6.78 -23.18 -16.82
N PRO A 252 6.71 -24.50 -16.61
CA PRO A 252 6.65 -25.07 -15.26
C PRO A 252 7.80 -24.57 -14.36
N THR A 253 8.94 -24.26 -14.96
CA THR A 253 10.12 -23.71 -14.30
C THR A 253 9.92 -22.30 -13.75
N GLY A 254 9.32 -21.35 -14.47
CA GLY A 254 9.06 -20.02 -13.90
C GLY A 254 7.93 -20.04 -12.89
N ILE A 255 6.92 -20.90 -13.06
CA ILE A 255 5.91 -21.13 -12.01
C ILE A 255 6.59 -21.60 -10.72
N ALA A 256 7.51 -22.56 -10.80
CA ALA A 256 8.30 -23.00 -9.66
C ALA A 256 9.11 -21.85 -9.04
N CYS A 257 9.73 -20.98 -9.85
CA CYS A 257 10.44 -19.79 -9.35
C CYS A 257 9.52 -18.84 -8.59
N LEU A 258 8.29 -18.62 -9.06
CA LEU A 258 7.30 -17.79 -8.35
C LEU A 258 6.89 -18.40 -7.00
N PHE A 259 6.72 -19.73 -6.92
CA PHE A 259 6.47 -20.41 -5.65
C PHE A 259 7.66 -20.30 -4.69
N VAL A 260 8.90 -20.38 -5.18
CA VAL A 260 10.10 -20.14 -4.38
C VAL A 260 10.11 -18.71 -3.82
N CYS A 261 9.75 -17.70 -4.62
CA CYS A 261 9.62 -16.33 -4.12
C CYS A 261 8.58 -16.20 -2.99
N LEU A 262 7.44 -16.89 -3.11
CA LEU A 262 6.41 -16.90 -2.06
C LEU A 262 6.90 -17.58 -0.79
N ALA A 263 7.59 -18.72 -0.92
CA ALA A 263 8.19 -19.42 0.21
C ALA A 263 9.27 -18.56 0.89
N ALA A 264 10.15 -17.92 0.11
CA ALA A 264 11.16 -17.00 0.61
C ALA A 264 10.53 -15.84 1.38
N ALA A 265 9.48 -15.22 0.83
CA ALA A 265 8.74 -14.17 1.52
C ALA A 265 8.09 -14.64 2.83
N GLY A 266 7.60 -15.89 2.87
CA GLY A 266 7.07 -16.49 4.10
C GLY A 266 8.12 -16.68 5.20
N THR A 267 9.41 -16.78 4.83
CA THR A 267 10.51 -16.84 5.79
C THR A 267 10.98 -15.47 6.27
N TYR A 268 10.52 -14.37 5.65
CA TYR A 268 10.91 -13.02 6.05
C TYR A 268 10.38 -12.67 7.43
N GLN A 269 11.24 -12.05 8.24
CA GLN A 269 10.90 -11.56 9.57
C GLN A 269 11.22 -10.07 9.66
N GLN A 270 10.25 -9.29 10.14
CA GLN A 270 10.42 -7.84 10.31
C GLN A 270 11.55 -7.53 11.30
N ALA A 271 12.46 -6.61 10.94
CA ALA A 271 13.51 -6.13 11.83
C ALA A 271 12.90 -5.31 12.99
N PRO A 272 13.33 -5.49 14.25
CA PRO A 272 12.81 -4.72 15.38
C PRO A 272 13.20 -3.23 15.31
N LYS A 273 12.53 -2.38 16.11
CA LYS A 273 13.01 -1.02 16.36
C LYS A 273 14.24 -1.11 17.27
N ARG A 274 15.25 -0.27 17.05
CA ARG A 274 16.38 -0.22 18.00
C ARG A 274 15.83 0.16 19.36
N ALA A 275 16.32 -0.51 20.40
CA ALA A 275 16.07 -0.03 21.74
C ALA A 275 16.67 1.38 21.83
N ASP A 276 15.86 2.39 22.13
CA ASP A 276 16.39 3.63 22.67
C ASP A 276 17.20 3.22 23.90
N SER A 277 18.45 3.68 23.99
CA SER A 277 19.29 3.46 25.16
C SER A 277 18.71 4.20 26.36
N VAL A 278 17.68 3.63 26.96
CA VAL A 278 17.13 3.96 28.26
C VAL A 278 17.09 2.64 29.03
N PRO A 279 17.79 2.51 30.18
CA PRO A 279 17.84 1.26 30.92
C PRO A 279 16.42 0.83 31.33
N SER A 280 15.96 -0.30 30.80
CA SER A 280 14.75 -0.97 31.29
C SER A 280 15.09 -1.72 32.57
N GLU A 281 14.91 -1.07 33.72
CA GLU A 281 14.72 -1.78 34.98
C GLU A 281 13.88 -0.94 35.95
N VAL A 282 12.55 -0.93 35.73
CA VAL A 282 11.62 -0.87 36.86
C VAL A 282 10.63 -2.02 36.65
N ALA A 283 10.85 -3.06 37.45
CA ALA A 283 10.05 -4.25 37.52
C ALA A 283 8.55 -3.91 37.60
N ARG A 284 7.76 -4.53 36.72
CA ARG A 284 6.32 -4.67 36.93
C ARG A 284 6.11 -5.65 38.08
N THR A 285 6.03 -5.13 39.30
CA THR A 285 5.47 -5.86 40.44
C THR A 285 3.99 -6.12 40.14
N PRO A 286 3.47 -7.36 40.32
CA PRO A 286 2.06 -7.63 40.11
C PRO A 286 1.21 -6.85 41.13
N LEU A 287 0.13 -6.27 40.62
CA LEU A 287 -0.85 -5.46 41.34
C LEU A 287 -1.32 -6.17 42.61
N VAL A 288 -1.05 -5.54 43.75
CA VAL A 288 -1.73 -5.78 45.03
C VAL A 288 -3.21 -5.47 44.81
N THR A 289 -4.07 -6.47 45.00
CA THR A 289 -5.51 -6.30 45.10
C THR A 289 -5.82 -5.41 46.31
N CYS A 290 -6.30 -4.19 46.07
CA CYS A 290 -6.93 -3.39 47.13
C CYS A 290 -8.17 -4.13 47.64
N LYS A 291 -8.13 -4.52 48.91
CA LYS A 291 -9.34 -4.72 49.73
C LYS A 291 -10.03 -3.36 49.87
N SER A 292 -11.28 -3.29 49.47
CA SER A 292 -12.24 -2.30 49.95
C SER A 292 -13.10 -2.98 51.00
N ASP A 293 -12.82 -2.68 52.28
CA ASP A 293 -13.81 -2.77 53.36
C ASP A 293 -14.46 -1.38 53.52
N GLU A 294 -15.66 -1.37 54.14
CA GLU A 294 -16.63 -0.29 54.38
C GLU A 294 -17.77 -0.22 53.35
N GLY A 295 -19.05 -0.38 53.70
CA GLY A 295 -19.70 -0.59 55.00
C GLY A 295 -21.21 -0.47 54.83
N ASP A 296 -21.92 -1.33 55.56
CA ASP A 296 -23.24 -1.19 56.22
C ASP A 296 -24.54 -0.74 55.50
N ASP A 297 -25.62 -1.37 55.99
CA ASP A 297 -27.06 -1.01 55.97
C ASP A 297 -27.83 -1.35 54.66
N GLU A 298 -28.95 -2.09 54.62
CA GLU A 298 -30.15 -2.10 55.48
C GLU A 298 -31.09 -3.33 55.17
N GLU A 299 -31.85 -3.75 56.20
CA GLU A 299 -33.20 -4.36 56.23
C GLU A 299 -33.50 -5.76 55.61
N MET A 300 -33.83 -6.79 56.40
CA MET A 300 -35.09 -7.07 57.14
C MET A 300 -36.11 -7.91 56.31
N LYS A 301 -36.03 -9.25 56.44
CA LYS A 301 -37.12 -10.20 56.77
C LYS A 301 -36.75 -11.64 56.44
#